data_AF-A0AAN6N125-F1
#
_entry.id   AF-A0AAN6N125-F1
#
_cell.length_a   1.000
_cell.length_b   1.000
_cell.length_c   1.000
_cell.angle_alpha   90.00
_cell.angle_beta   90.00
_cell.angle_gamma   90.00
#
_symmetry.space_group_name_H-M   'P 1'
#
loop_
_entity.id
_entity.type
_entity.pdbx_description
1 polymer ?
#
loop_
_entity_poly.entity_id
_entity_poly.type
_entity_poly.pdbx_seq_one_letter_code
_entity_poly.pdbx_strand_id
1 'polypeptide(L)'
;MGLIDASQRELLHTGYTSNRARQNVASFLAKHLRIDWRLGAEWYEMLLVDYDVSCNWANWQYVSGVGNDPRGEMRIFNPVKQAFDYDRDGIYVRSWVPEVRKLKKLECVFQACTASEQELKEAGLDGNIMVTDPVKRIKFSVESNPRLNMRRAFFRK
;
A
#
# COMPACT_ATOMS: atom_id res chain seq x y z
N MET A 1 -2.79 3.45 8.10
CA MET A 1 -2.12 4.60 7.44
C MET A 1 -0.86 4.13 6.75
N GLY A 2 -0.89 4.08 5.41
CA GLY A 2 0.24 3.68 4.56
C GLY A 2 -0.12 3.69 3.07
N LEU A 3 0.58 2.85 2.28
CA LEU A 3 0.43 2.77 0.81
C LEU A 3 -1.01 2.52 0.35
N ILE A 4 -1.75 1.65 1.04
CA ILE A 4 -3.13 1.30 0.68
C ILE A 4 -4.04 2.52 0.85
N ASP A 5 -3.93 3.22 1.98
CA ASP A 5 -4.73 4.43 2.27
C ASP A 5 -4.41 5.56 1.29
N ALA A 6 -3.13 5.76 0.98
CA ALA A 6 -2.70 6.73 -0.03
C ALA A 6 -3.34 6.45 -1.39
N SER A 7 -3.33 5.19 -1.83
CA SER A 7 -3.94 4.79 -3.11
C SER A 7 -5.45 4.96 -3.14
N GLN A 8 -6.15 4.61 -2.06
CA GLN A 8 -7.60 4.77 -2.03
C GLN A 8 -8.01 6.25 -2.03
N ARG A 9 -7.24 7.12 -1.36
CA ARG A 9 -7.47 8.57 -1.40
C ARG A 9 -7.16 9.16 -2.77
N GLU A 10 -6.06 8.76 -3.40
CA GLU A 10 -5.74 9.15 -4.78
C GLU A 10 -6.89 8.77 -5.73
N LEU A 11 -7.35 7.52 -5.66
CA LEU A 11 -8.45 7.01 -6.48
C LEU A 11 -9.73 7.82 -6.28
N LEU A 12 -10.13 8.04 -5.02
CA LEU A 12 -11.36 8.76 -4.71
C LEU A 12 -11.33 10.21 -5.20
N HIS A 13 -10.19 10.89 -5.11
CA HIS A 13 -10.08 12.30 -5.46
C HIS A 13 -9.79 12.58 -6.94
N THR A 14 -9.21 11.61 -7.66
CA THR A 14 -8.72 11.83 -9.04
C THR A 14 -9.35 10.90 -10.07
N GLY A 15 -10.01 9.84 -9.63
CA GLY A 15 -10.43 8.75 -10.50
C GLY A 15 -9.26 7.93 -11.06
N TYR A 16 -8.04 8.10 -10.55
CA TYR A 16 -6.86 7.37 -11.01
C TYR A 16 -6.04 6.85 -9.84
N THR A 17 -5.35 5.74 -10.05
CA THR A 17 -4.23 5.34 -9.19
C THR A 17 -3.25 4.48 -10.00
N SER A 18 -1.97 4.56 -9.66
CA SER A 18 -0.91 3.87 -10.42
C SER A 18 -1.11 2.35 -10.44
N ASN A 19 -0.68 1.67 -11.52
CA ASN A 19 -0.78 0.21 -11.64
C ASN A 19 -0.13 -0.54 -10.45
N ARG A 20 1.01 -0.04 -9.95
CA ARG A 20 1.68 -0.60 -8.76
C ARG A 20 0.78 -0.53 -7.52
N ALA A 21 0.07 0.57 -7.34
CA ALA A 21 -0.86 0.75 -6.24
C ALA A 21 -2.10 -0.16 -6.40
N ARG A 22 -2.68 -0.26 -7.62
CA ARG A 22 -3.78 -1.20 -7.92
C ARG A 22 -3.45 -2.64 -7.51
N GLN A 23 -2.27 -3.14 -7.88
CA GLN A 23 -1.81 -4.48 -7.50
C GLN A 23 -1.72 -4.67 -5.97
N ASN A 24 -1.24 -3.67 -5.25
CA ASN A 24 -1.13 -3.73 -3.79
C ASN A 24 -2.49 -3.70 -3.11
N VAL A 25 -3.41 -2.84 -3.56
CA VAL A 25 -4.78 -2.76 -3.04
C VAL A 25 -5.53 -4.07 -3.27
N ALA A 26 -5.50 -4.59 -4.49
CA ALA A 26 -6.19 -5.84 -4.81
C ALA A 26 -5.67 -7.01 -3.98
N SER A 27 -4.34 -7.11 -3.84
CA SER A 27 -3.72 -8.13 -3.00
C SER A 27 -4.05 -7.94 -1.51
N PHE A 28 -4.08 -6.69 -1.02
CA PHE A 28 -4.45 -6.38 0.36
C PHE A 28 -5.89 -6.82 0.68
N LEU A 29 -6.85 -6.42 -0.15
CA LEU A 29 -8.26 -6.77 0.02
C LEU A 29 -8.46 -8.30 0.00
N ALA A 30 -7.99 -8.97 -1.07
CA ALA A 30 -8.27 -10.38 -1.28
C ALA A 30 -7.41 -11.31 -0.40
N LYS A 31 -6.14 -10.99 -0.16
CA LYS A 31 -5.19 -11.90 0.51
C LYS A 31 -4.95 -11.57 1.98
N HIS A 32 -4.88 -10.28 2.34
CA HIS A 32 -4.63 -9.88 3.74
C HIS A 32 -5.92 -9.77 4.56
N LEU A 33 -6.98 -9.21 3.97
CA LEU A 33 -8.28 -9.06 4.60
C LEU A 33 -9.22 -10.25 4.32
N ARG A 34 -8.96 -11.04 3.28
CA ARG A 34 -9.81 -12.18 2.86
C ARG A 34 -11.25 -11.74 2.53
N ILE A 35 -11.38 -10.53 2.00
CA ILE A 35 -12.65 -9.99 1.51
C ILE A 35 -12.85 -10.45 0.05
N ASP A 36 -14.10 -10.63 -0.35
CA ASP A 36 -14.46 -10.93 -1.73
C ASP A 36 -13.89 -9.85 -2.67
N TRP A 37 -13.05 -10.29 -3.61
CA TRP A 37 -12.35 -9.41 -4.54
C TRP A 37 -13.30 -8.67 -5.48
N ARG A 38 -14.49 -9.22 -5.74
CA ARG A 38 -15.48 -8.61 -6.64
C ARG A 38 -15.93 -7.24 -6.13
N LEU A 39 -16.03 -7.08 -4.81
CA LEU A 39 -16.35 -5.78 -4.19
C LEU A 39 -15.29 -4.73 -4.52
N GLY A 40 -14.01 -5.13 -4.54
CA GLY A 40 -12.92 -4.25 -4.96
C GLY A 40 -12.95 -3.93 -6.45
N ALA A 41 -13.28 -4.93 -7.28
CA ALA A 41 -13.44 -4.74 -8.72
C ALA A 41 -14.57 -3.76 -9.06
N GLU A 42 -15.73 -3.90 -8.41
CA GLU A 42 -16.89 -3.01 -8.53
C GLU A 42 -16.56 -1.59 -8.02
N TRP A 43 -15.86 -1.47 -6.90
CA TRP A 43 -15.40 -0.16 -6.40
C TRP A 43 -14.50 0.58 -7.41
N TYR A 44 -13.58 -0.16 -8.05
CA TYR A 44 -12.71 0.39 -9.07
C TYR A 44 -13.45 0.71 -10.36
N GLU A 45 -14.45 -0.11 -10.73
CA GLU A 45 -15.34 0.17 -11.86
C GLU A 45 -16.10 1.50 -11.69
N MET A 46 -16.56 1.78 -10.48
CA MET A 46 -17.29 3.01 -10.19
C MET A 46 -16.44 4.28 -10.19
N LEU A 47 -15.14 4.16 -9.87
CA LEU A 47 -14.28 5.34 -9.64
C LEU A 47 -13.24 5.59 -10.73
N LEU A 48 -12.78 4.57 -11.44
CA LEU A 48 -11.70 4.73 -12.39
C LEU A 48 -12.16 5.54 -13.62
N VAL A 49 -11.48 6.66 -13.86
CA VAL A 49 -11.63 7.44 -15.10
C VAL A 49 -11.16 6.66 -16.33
N ASP A 50 -10.25 5.71 -16.13
CA ASP A 50 -9.69 4.82 -17.15
C ASP A 50 -10.27 3.40 -17.08
N TYR A 51 -11.49 3.25 -16.55
CA TYR A 51 -12.13 1.94 -16.45
C TYR A 51 -12.26 1.27 -17.82
N ASP A 52 -11.73 0.06 -17.89
CA ASP A 52 -11.99 -0.91 -18.96
C ASP A 52 -12.39 -2.23 -18.31
N VAL A 53 -13.53 -2.78 -18.74
CA VAL A 53 -14.13 -3.99 -18.15
C VAL A 53 -13.16 -5.17 -18.16
N SER A 54 -12.48 -5.40 -19.28
CA SER A 54 -11.59 -6.55 -19.43
C SER A 54 -10.36 -6.38 -18.56
N CYS A 55 -9.74 -5.21 -18.61
CA CYS A 55 -8.52 -4.90 -17.87
C CYS A 55 -8.76 -4.87 -16.36
N ASN A 56 -9.84 -4.25 -15.88
CA ASN A 56 -10.15 -4.17 -14.45
C ASN A 56 -10.43 -5.57 -13.89
N TRP A 57 -11.44 -6.25 -14.43
CA TRP A 57 -11.89 -7.53 -13.88
C TRP A 57 -10.84 -8.64 -14.03
N ALA A 58 -10.07 -8.67 -15.13
CA ALA A 58 -9.00 -9.66 -15.28
C ALA A 58 -7.82 -9.40 -14.32
N ASN A 59 -7.42 -8.15 -14.09
CA ASN A 59 -6.37 -7.84 -13.12
C ASN A 59 -6.79 -8.19 -11.69
N TRP A 60 -8.04 -7.91 -11.33
CA TRP A 60 -8.57 -8.29 -10.02
C TRP A 60 -8.61 -9.80 -9.83
N GLN A 61 -9.06 -10.57 -10.83
CA GLN A 61 -9.01 -12.05 -10.80
C GLN A 61 -7.57 -12.57 -10.67
N TYR A 62 -6.65 -11.98 -11.43
CA TYR A 62 -5.23 -12.35 -11.42
C TYR A 62 -4.60 -12.14 -10.04
N VAL A 63 -4.71 -10.93 -9.49
CA VAL A 63 -4.09 -10.58 -8.20
C VAL A 63 -4.77 -11.31 -7.03
N SER A 64 -6.07 -11.59 -7.13
CA SER A 64 -6.82 -12.33 -6.11
C SER A 64 -6.57 -13.84 -6.18
N GLY A 65 -5.88 -14.32 -7.21
CA GLY A 65 -5.46 -15.72 -7.37
C GLY A 65 -6.61 -16.67 -7.69
N VAL A 66 -7.72 -16.16 -8.24
CA VAL A 66 -8.84 -16.98 -8.75
C VAL A 66 -8.80 -17.15 -10.26
N GLY A 67 -7.96 -16.37 -10.95
CA GLY A 67 -7.70 -16.52 -12.38
C GLY A 67 -6.60 -17.52 -12.69
N ASN A 68 -6.22 -17.59 -13.97
CA ASN A 68 -5.15 -18.46 -14.46
C ASN A 68 -3.75 -17.86 -14.14
N ASP A 69 -3.36 -17.82 -12.86
CA ASP A 69 -2.00 -17.46 -12.43
C ASP A 69 -1.18 -18.74 -12.14
N PRO A 70 -0.10 -19.03 -12.90
CA PRO A 70 0.76 -20.19 -12.63
C PRO A 70 1.46 -20.12 -11.27
N ARG A 71 1.44 -18.97 -10.59
CA ARG A 71 2.00 -18.79 -9.24
C ARG A 71 0.98 -19.08 -8.13
N GLY A 72 -0.29 -19.29 -8.49
CA GLY A 72 -1.38 -19.69 -7.58
C GLY A 72 -1.57 -18.78 -6.37
N GLU A 73 -2.02 -19.36 -5.26
CA GLU A 73 -2.32 -18.63 -4.02
C GLU A 73 -1.11 -18.05 -3.29
N MET A 74 0.11 -18.47 -3.64
CA MET A 74 1.34 -18.08 -2.94
C MET A 74 1.77 -16.63 -3.19
N ARG A 75 1.17 -15.95 -4.18
CA ARG A 75 1.52 -14.57 -4.50
C ARG A 75 0.77 -13.58 -3.62
N ILE A 76 1.45 -13.07 -2.61
CA ILE A 76 0.93 -12.05 -1.70
C ILE A 76 1.88 -10.85 -1.71
N PHE A 77 1.35 -9.67 -2.03
CA PHE A 77 2.13 -8.44 -1.93
C PHE A 77 2.21 -8.01 -0.47
N ASN A 78 3.42 -7.68 0.00
CA ASN A 78 3.60 -7.00 1.29
C ASN A 78 3.56 -5.49 1.02
N PRO A 79 2.48 -4.76 1.40
CA PRO A 79 2.32 -3.36 1.03
C PRO A 79 3.36 -2.45 1.68
N VAL A 80 3.87 -2.79 2.87
CA VAL A 80 4.94 -2.03 3.53
C VAL A 80 6.24 -2.19 2.75
N LYS A 81 6.61 -3.43 2.40
CA LYS A 81 7.79 -3.68 1.55
C LYS A 81 7.67 -2.96 0.20
N GLN A 82 6.50 -3.00 -0.42
CA GLN A 82 6.28 -2.33 -1.71
C GLN A 82 6.38 -0.81 -1.58
N ALA A 83 5.92 -0.22 -0.47
CA ALA A 83 6.14 1.19 -0.21
C ALA A 83 7.64 1.52 -0.14
N PHE A 84 8.45 0.73 0.57
CA PHE A 84 9.90 0.88 0.57
C PHE A 84 10.55 0.73 -0.81
N ASP A 85 10.08 -0.22 -1.62
CA ASP A 85 10.67 -0.50 -2.93
C ASP A 85 10.37 0.64 -3.95
N TYR A 86 9.17 1.22 -3.89
CA TYR A 86 8.63 2.12 -4.94
C TYR A 86 8.40 3.58 -4.52
N ASP A 87 8.29 3.87 -3.22
CA ASP A 87 8.13 5.21 -2.65
C ASP A 87 9.29 5.50 -1.68
N ARG A 88 10.54 5.44 -2.16
CA ARG A 88 11.75 5.39 -1.31
C ARG A 88 11.89 6.55 -0.31
N ASP A 89 11.31 7.70 -0.63
CA ASP A 89 11.36 8.91 0.22
C ASP A 89 10.03 9.17 0.95
N GLY A 90 9.04 8.30 0.74
CA GLY A 90 7.70 8.43 1.33
C GLY A 90 6.88 9.59 0.75
N ILE A 91 7.27 10.12 -0.41
CA ILE A 91 6.66 11.30 -1.02
C ILE A 91 5.22 10.99 -1.40
N TYR A 92 4.96 9.83 -2.02
CA TYR A 92 3.62 9.47 -2.46
C TYR A 92 2.67 9.31 -1.26
N VAL A 93 3.08 8.54 -0.23
CA VAL A 93 2.24 8.35 0.96
C VAL A 93 2.00 9.67 1.69
N ARG A 94 3.03 10.52 1.87
CA ARG A 94 2.86 11.84 2.51
C ARG A 94 1.98 12.79 1.70
N SER A 95 1.93 12.64 0.38
CA SER A 95 1.09 13.48 -0.48
C SER A 95 -0.38 13.21 -0.20
N TRP A 96 -0.78 11.94 -0.18
CA TRP A 96 -2.18 11.51 -0.03
C TRP A 96 -2.63 11.25 1.41
N VAL A 97 -1.70 11.01 2.33
CA VAL A 97 -1.96 10.82 3.77
C VAL A 97 -1.24 11.95 4.54
N PRO A 98 -1.79 13.18 4.55
CA PRO A 98 -1.16 14.32 5.21
C PRO A 98 -0.88 14.11 6.70
N GLU A 99 -1.64 13.24 7.36
CA GLU A 99 -1.51 12.88 8.78
C GLU A 99 -0.09 12.37 9.11
N VAL A 100 0.54 11.62 8.19
CA VAL A 100 1.87 11.04 8.43
C VAL A 100 3.03 11.95 8.02
N ARG A 101 2.78 13.19 7.54
CA ARG A 101 3.83 14.13 7.09
C ARG A 101 4.83 14.47 8.19
N LYS A 102 4.41 14.49 9.46
CA LYS A 102 5.28 14.80 10.61
C LYS A 102 6.18 13.64 11.03
N LEU A 103 5.87 12.41 10.61
CA LEU A 103 6.66 11.23 10.98
C LEU A 103 7.99 11.24 10.22
N LYS A 104 9.12 11.13 10.93
CA LYS A 104 10.45 11.22 10.31
C LYS A 104 10.92 9.89 9.71
N LYS A 105 10.70 8.78 10.42
CA LYS A 105 11.09 7.43 9.98
C LYS A 105 10.14 6.93 8.89
N LEU A 106 10.70 6.40 7.80
CA LEU A 106 9.91 5.84 6.70
C LEU A 106 9.05 4.65 7.12
N GLU A 107 9.53 3.83 8.06
CA GLU A 107 8.75 2.72 8.63
C GLU A 107 7.43 3.21 9.22
N CYS A 108 7.48 4.32 9.95
CA CYS A 108 6.30 4.96 10.53
C CYS A 108 5.43 5.64 9.47
N VAL A 109 6.01 6.15 8.38
CA VAL A 109 5.21 6.70 7.26
C VAL A 109 4.41 5.61 6.55
N PHE A 110 5.02 4.45 6.30
CA PHE A 110 4.37 3.35 5.60
C PHE A 110 3.49 2.49 6.49
N GLN A 111 3.69 2.54 7.80
CA GLN A 111 2.85 1.89 8.79
C GLN A 111 2.86 2.68 10.10
N ALA A 112 1.98 3.67 10.22
CA ALA A 112 1.94 4.61 11.36
C ALA A 112 1.86 3.95 12.73
N CYS A 113 1.22 2.77 12.85
CA CYS A 113 1.11 2.03 14.10
C CYS A 113 2.45 1.44 14.62
N THR A 114 3.55 1.63 13.89
CA THR A 114 4.92 1.27 14.33
C THR A 114 5.66 2.42 14.99
N ALA A 115 5.11 3.64 14.94
CA ALA A 115 5.70 4.79 15.63
C ALA A 115 5.64 4.63 17.15
N SER A 116 6.63 5.19 17.84
CA SER A 116 6.62 5.28 19.30
C SER A 116 5.53 6.24 19.79
N GLU A 117 5.09 6.08 21.04
CA GLU A 117 4.08 6.97 21.64
C GLU A 117 4.50 8.45 21.60
N GLN A 118 5.79 8.74 21.78
CA GLN A 118 6.31 10.09 21.68
C GLN A 118 6.17 10.65 20.26
N GLU A 119 6.57 9.89 19.24
CA GLU A 119 6.42 10.28 17.83
C GLU A 119 4.96 10.48 17.45
N LEU A 120 4.04 9.66 17.99
CA LEU A 120 2.60 9.81 17.78
C LEU A 120 2.05 11.08 18.43
N LYS A 121 2.45 11.40 19.67
CA LYS A 121 2.05 12.65 20.33
C LYS A 121 2.57 13.88 19.59
N GLU A 122 3.83 13.88 19.18
CA GLU A 122 4.43 14.97 18.38
C GLU A 122 3.72 15.15 17.03
N ALA A 123 3.29 14.04 16.40
CA ALA A 123 2.53 14.06 15.17
C ALA A 123 1.04 14.44 15.37
N GLY A 124 0.50 14.32 16.57
CA GLY A 124 -0.94 14.47 16.87
C GLY A 124 -1.78 13.27 16.42
N LEU A 125 -1.22 12.05 16.50
CA LEU A 125 -1.81 10.80 16.03
C LEU A 125 -2.06 9.77 17.14
N ASP A 126 -1.81 10.14 18.39
CA ASP A 126 -1.92 9.28 19.57
C ASP A 126 -3.35 8.78 19.83
N GLY A 127 -4.37 9.59 19.50
CA GLY A 127 -5.78 9.20 19.57
C GLY A 127 -6.39 8.74 18.24
N ASN A 128 -5.61 8.62 17.17
CA ASN A 128 -6.17 8.33 15.84
C ASN A 128 -6.45 6.84 15.68
N ILE A 129 -7.73 6.48 15.44
CA ILE A 129 -8.16 5.08 15.31
C ILE A 129 -7.39 4.31 14.23
N MET A 130 -7.02 4.95 13.13
CA MET A 130 -6.28 4.31 12.02
C MET A 130 -4.81 3.97 12.39
N VAL A 131 -4.36 4.45 13.55
CA VAL A 131 -3.03 4.22 14.11
C VAL A 131 -3.10 3.31 15.33
N THR A 132 -4.05 3.57 16.24
CA THR A 132 -4.23 2.79 17.48
C THR A 132 -4.82 1.41 17.21
N ASP A 133 -5.76 1.30 16.27
CA ASP A 133 -6.43 0.07 15.88
C ASP A 133 -6.47 -0.10 14.35
N PRO A 134 -5.33 -0.39 13.72
CA PRO A 134 -5.27 -0.56 12.27
C PRO A 134 -5.95 -1.86 11.85
N VAL A 135 -6.79 -1.80 10.82
CA VAL A 135 -7.49 -2.97 10.20
C VAL A 135 -6.55 -4.16 9.98
N LYS A 136 -5.31 -3.90 9.55
CA LYS A 136 -4.26 -4.92 9.46
C LYS A 136 -2.90 -4.35 9.79
N ARG A 137 -2.23 -4.92 10.79
CA ARG A 137 -0.80 -4.74 11.01
C ARG A 137 -0.01 -5.73 10.16
N ILE A 138 0.84 -5.21 9.27
CA ILE A 138 1.70 -6.02 8.39
C ILE A 138 3.07 -6.20 9.04
N LYS A 139 3.45 -7.45 9.30
CA LYS A 139 4.79 -7.77 9.81
C LYS A 139 5.83 -7.53 8.71
N PHE A 140 6.73 -6.57 8.94
CA PHE A 140 7.83 -6.24 8.05
C PHE A 140 8.99 -5.66 8.87
N SER A 141 10.22 -6.08 8.57
CA SER A 141 11.45 -5.51 9.14
C SER A 141 12.38 -5.13 8.00
N VAL A 142 12.89 -3.89 8.01
CA VAL A 142 13.82 -3.38 6.98
C VAL A 142 15.13 -4.17 6.97
N GLU A 143 15.63 -4.56 8.15
CA GLU A 143 16.88 -5.31 8.33
C GLU A 143 16.85 -6.68 7.63
N SER A 144 15.66 -7.28 7.50
CA SER A 144 15.47 -8.57 6.83
C SER A 144 15.52 -8.50 5.30
N ASN A 145 15.64 -7.31 4.69
CA ASN A 145 15.60 -7.13 3.23
C ASN A 145 16.96 -6.64 2.68
N PRO A 146 17.82 -7.55 2.16
CA PRO A 146 19.17 -7.22 1.69
C PRO A 146 19.23 -6.17 0.57
N ARG A 147 18.13 -5.97 -0.17
CA ARG A 147 18.08 -5.02 -1.30
C ARG A 147 17.98 -3.56 -0.84
N LEU A 148 17.42 -3.29 0.34
CA LEU A 148 17.32 -1.94 0.91
C LEU A 148 18.65 -1.50 1.55
N ASN A 149 19.43 -2.44 2.07
CA ASN A 149 20.79 -2.19 2.60
C ASN A 149 21.83 -1.91 1.51
N MET A 150 21.51 -2.21 0.24
CA MET A 150 22.39 -1.94 -0.87
C MET A 150 22.18 -0.50 -1.35
N ARG A 151 22.81 0.47 -0.66
CA ARG A 151 23.12 1.79 -1.25
C ARG A 151 24.10 1.57 -2.41
N ARG A 152 23.64 1.05 -3.55
CA ARG A 152 24.46 1.00 -4.76
C ARG A 152 24.56 2.42 -5.29
N ALA A 153 25.69 3.06 -4.98
CA ALA A 153 26.28 4.08 -5.81
C ALA A 153 26.42 3.48 -7.22
N PHE A 154 25.44 3.74 -8.08
CA PHE A 154 25.59 3.53 -9.51
C PHE A 154 26.55 4.60 -10.01
N PHE A 155 27.85 4.33 -9.93
CA PHE A 155 28.81 5.03 -10.77
C PHE A 155 28.50 4.64 -12.21
N ARG A 156 27.96 5.59 -12.98
CA ARG A 156 28.01 5.52 -14.45
C ARG A 156 29.49 5.60 -14.84
N LYS A 157 29.99 4.58 -15.52
CA LYS A 157 31.19 4.68 -16.35
C LYS A 157 30.85 5.42 -17.63
#